data_AF-A0A1Y3MP60-F1
#
_entry.id   AF-A0A1Y3MP60-F1
#
_cell.length_a   1.000
_cell.length_b   1.000
_cell.length_c   1.000
_cell.angle_alpha   90.00
_cell.angle_beta   90.00
_cell.angle_gamma   90.00
#
_symmetry.space_group_name_H-M   'P 1'
#
loop_
_entity.id
_entity.type
_entity.pdbx_description
1 polymer ?
#
loop_
_entity_poly.entity_id
_entity_poly.type
_entity_poly.pdbx_seq_one_letter_code
_entity_poly.pdbx_strand_id
1 'polypeptide(L)'
;MAQTQSNLYEISVNGSQELMWYNVEIKRGKHTYEFEIYRASDTISVFYVDQSGRQLTIASTKEMISMLVYEEDKKYYRNIVGDSEWVLLDGMASQRGMTKEEELAFFYLKANVLDEMVEGLEV
;
A
#
# COMPACT_ATOMS: atom_id res chain seq x y z
N MET A 1 -18.45 -13.97 20.40
CA MET A 1 -19.33 -14.01 19.22
C MET A 1 -20.50 -13.08 19.48
N ALA A 2 -20.62 -12.00 18.72
CA ALA A 2 -21.77 -11.10 18.79
C ALA A 2 -22.66 -11.41 17.59
N GLN A 3 -23.87 -11.92 17.84
CA GLN A 3 -24.89 -12.13 16.82
C GLN A 3 -25.94 -11.05 17.01
N THR A 4 -26.11 -10.22 15.98
CA THR A 4 -27.23 -9.28 15.89
C THR A 4 -28.14 -9.77 14.78
N GLN A 5 -29.39 -10.07 15.12
CA GLN A 5 -30.39 -10.51 14.15
C GLN A 5 -31.27 -9.33 13.72
N SER A 6 -31.39 -9.14 12.40
CA SER A 6 -32.46 -8.41 11.75
C SER A 6 -33.31 -9.42 10.96
N ASN A 7 -34.60 -9.17 10.76
CA ASN A 7 -35.51 -10.08 10.05
C ASN A 7 -35.12 -10.35 8.57
N LEU A 8 -34.10 -9.65 8.05
CA LEU A 8 -33.63 -9.73 6.67
C LEU A 8 -32.20 -10.28 6.52
N TYR A 9 -31.34 -10.16 7.53
CA TYR A 9 -29.94 -10.57 7.45
C TYR A 9 -29.43 -11.08 8.80
N GLU A 10 -28.70 -12.19 8.76
CA GLU A 10 -27.86 -12.65 9.86
C GLU A 10 -26.41 -12.21 9.59
N ILE A 11 -25.78 -11.59 10.59
CA ILE A 11 -24.37 -11.19 10.53
C ILE A 11 -23.60 -12.00 11.57
N SER A 12 -22.59 -12.75 11.11
CA SER A 12 -21.61 -13.41 11.95
C SER A 12 -20.23 -12.83 11.70
N VAL A 13 -19.57 -12.32 12.74
CA VAL A 13 -18.17 -11.88 12.68
C VAL A 13 -17.32 -12.90 13.43
N ASN A 14 -16.43 -13.58 12.70
CA ASN A 14 -15.44 -14.48 13.28
C ASN A 14 -14.04 -13.89 13.05
N GLY A 15 -13.33 -13.59 14.14
CA GLY A 15 -11.94 -13.16 14.12
C GLY A 15 -11.55 -12.33 15.33
N SER A 16 -10.45 -12.70 16.00
CA SER A 16 -9.82 -11.98 17.12
C SER A 16 -8.37 -11.61 16.79
N GLN A 17 -8.03 -11.48 15.51
CA GLN A 17 -6.67 -11.10 15.12
C GLN A 17 -6.49 -9.61 15.40
N GLU A 18 -5.54 -9.31 16.27
CA GLU A 18 -5.16 -7.94 16.61
C GLU A 18 -4.50 -7.31 15.38
N LEU A 19 -5.13 -6.27 14.85
CA LEU A 19 -4.59 -5.46 13.77
C LEU A 19 -3.63 -4.44 14.39
N MET A 20 -2.35 -4.58 14.12
CA MET A 20 -1.37 -3.58 14.52
C MET A 20 -1.25 -2.51 13.43
N TRP A 21 -1.27 -1.25 13.83
CA TRP A 21 -1.22 -0.09 12.96
C TRP A 21 -0.05 0.82 13.35
N TYR A 22 0.78 1.17 12.37
CA TYR A 22 1.94 2.02 12.55
C TYR A 22 1.93 3.17 11.54
N ASN A 23 2.10 4.40 12.04
CA ASN A 23 2.36 5.58 11.22
C ASN A 23 3.87 5.82 11.19
N VAL A 24 4.47 5.86 9.99
CA VAL A 24 5.90 6.04 9.80
C VAL A 24 6.17 7.28 8.99
N GLU A 25 7.01 8.16 9.53
CA GLU A 25 7.49 9.36 8.86
C GLU A 25 8.96 9.18 8.47
N ILE A 26 9.28 9.38 7.19
CA ILE A 26 10.65 9.41 6.69
C ILE A 26 10.99 10.84 6.31
N LYS A 27 12.02 11.40 6.95
CA LYS A 27 12.42 12.80 6.76
C LYS A 27 13.70 12.89 5.94
N ARG A 28 13.67 13.65 4.86
CA ARG A 28 14.85 13.96 4.03
C ARG A 28 14.94 15.47 3.78
N GLY A 29 15.81 16.13 4.54
CA GLY A 29 15.91 17.59 4.51
C GLY A 29 14.63 18.23 5.04
N LYS A 30 13.93 18.99 4.19
CA LYS A 30 12.66 19.65 4.53
C LYS A 30 11.41 18.83 4.14
N HIS A 31 11.60 17.68 3.48
CA HIS A 31 10.50 16.84 3.04
C HIS A 31 10.25 15.72 4.05
N THR A 32 8.97 15.46 4.30
CA THR A 32 8.48 14.30 5.06
C THR A 32 7.67 13.43 4.11
N TYR A 33 7.94 12.13 4.14
CA TYR A 33 7.18 11.10 3.42
C TYR A 33 6.48 10.25 4.46
N GLU A 34 5.17 10.12 4.35
CA GLU A 34 4.33 9.45 5.33
C GLU A 34 3.85 8.10 4.80
N PHE A 35 3.90 7.09 5.66
CA PHE A 35 3.44 5.76 5.35
C PHE A 35 2.60 5.21 6.50
N GLU A 36 1.59 4.43 6.14
CA GLU A 36 0.83 3.63 7.09
C GLU A 36 1.07 2.15 6.86
N ILE A 37 1.38 1.45 7.94
CA ILE A 37 1.62 0.02 7.94
C ILE A 37 0.52 -0.65 8.75
N TYR A 38 -0.16 -1.60 8.13
CA TYR A 38 -1.12 -2.48 8.77
C TYR A 38 -0.55 -3.89 8.80
N ARG A 39 -0.40 -4.46 10.00
CA ARG A 39 0.04 -5.83 10.20
C ARG A 39 -1.09 -6.65 10.78
N ALA A 40 -1.45 -7.73 10.08
CA ALA A 40 -2.41 -8.73 10.53
C ALA A 40 -1.79 -10.10 10.34
N SER A 41 -1.53 -10.83 11.44
CA SER A 41 -1.00 -12.20 11.49
C SER A 41 0.14 -12.54 10.52
N ASP A 42 -0.15 -12.80 9.25
CA ASP A 42 0.77 -13.21 8.17
C ASP A 42 0.95 -12.15 7.06
N THR A 43 0.23 -11.03 7.15
CA THR A 43 0.13 -10.02 6.11
C THR A 43 0.57 -8.66 6.63
N ILE A 44 1.40 -7.98 5.84
CA ILE A 44 1.78 -6.58 6.05
C ILE A 44 1.32 -5.79 4.82
N SER A 45 0.45 -4.81 5.04
CA SER A 45 0.00 -3.87 4.03
C SER A 45 0.64 -2.51 4.28
N VAL A 46 1.17 -1.88 3.23
CA VAL A 46 1.84 -0.58 3.32
C VAL A 46 1.18 0.40 2.36
N PHE A 47 0.83 1.57 2.88
CA PHE A 47 0.23 2.65 2.13
C PHE A 47 1.10 3.89 2.21
N TYR A 48 1.16 4.64 1.13
CA TYR A 48 1.71 6.00 1.16
C TYR A 48 0.59 6.97 1.53
N VAL A 49 0.87 7.93 2.40
CA VAL A 49 -0.07 8.99 2.75
C VAL A 49 0.33 10.26 2.01
N ASP A 50 -0.56 10.74 1.15
CA ASP A 50 -0.31 11.98 0.41
C ASP A 50 -0.49 13.23 1.30
N GLN A 51 -0.15 14.39 0.76
CA GLN A 51 -0.23 15.68 1.48
C GLN A 51 -1.65 16.05 1.94
N SER A 52 -2.69 15.40 1.41
CA SER A 52 -4.08 15.60 1.83
C SER A 52 -4.53 14.55 2.87
N GLY A 53 -3.64 13.69 3.33
CA GLY A 53 -3.94 12.62 4.27
C GLY A 53 -4.61 11.41 3.61
N ARG A 54 -4.58 11.29 2.27
CA ARG A 54 -5.17 10.15 1.58
C ARG A 54 -4.18 9.00 1.50
N GLN A 55 -4.64 7.81 1.88
CA GLN A 55 -3.91 6.57 1.69
C GLN A 55 -3.93 6.17 0.21
N LEU A 56 -2.74 5.94 -0.32
CA LEU A 56 -2.50 5.45 -1.67
C LEU A 56 -1.85 4.07 -1.59
N THR A 57 -2.42 3.11 -2.31
CA THR A 57 -1.87 1.76 -2.39
C THR A 57 -0.59 1.80 -3.22
N ILE A 58 0.45 1.14 -2.72
CA ILE A 58 1.73 0.99 -3.41
C ILE A 58 1.71 -0.34 -4.18
N ALA A 59 1.96 -0.31 -5.49
CA ALA A 59 2.04 -1.51 -6.31
C ALA A 59 3.23 -1.46 -7.27
N SER A 60 3.73 -2.62 -7.70
CA SER A 60 4.79 -2.66 -8.71
C SER A 60 4.24 -2.26 -10.08
N THR A 61 4.91 -1.32 -10.75
CA THR A 61 4.60 -0.97 -12.15
C THR A 61 4.61 -2.19 -13.06
N LYS A 62 5.58 -3.09 -12.85
CA LYS A 62 5.72 -4.32 -13.66
C LYS A 62 4.52 -5.24 -13.49
N GLU A 63 4.07 -5.46 -12.25
CA GLU A 63 2.90 -6.29 -11.96
C GLU A 63 1.64 -5.69 -12.57
N MET A 64 1.42 -4.38 -12.39
CA MET A 64 0.27 -3.69 -12.97
C MET A 64 0.24 -3.79 -14.50
N ILE A 65 1.39 -3.61 -15.17
CA ILE A 65 1.49 -3.78 -16.63
C ILE A 65 1.23 -5.22 -17.06
N SER A 66 1.65 -6.22 -16.26
CA SER A 66 1.43 -7.64 -16.57
C SER A 66 -0.04 -8.05 -16.52
N MET A 67 -0.85 -7.33 -15.76
CA MET A 67 -2.30 -7.53 -15.67
C MET A 67 -3.06 -6.96 -16.87
N LEU A 68 -2.43 -6.09 -17.66
CA LEU A 68 -3.03 -5.52 -18.88
C LEU A 68 -2.88 -6.50 -20.04
N VAL A 69 -3.99 -6.76 -20.74
CA VAL A 69 -4.01 -7.71 -21.86
C VAL A 69 -3.53 -7.07 -23.16
N TYR A 70 -4.00 -5.86 -23.46
CA TYR A 70 -3.75 -5.19 -24.73
C TYR A 70 -2.51 -4.30 -24.68
N GLU A 71 -1.70 -4.32 -25.74
CA GLU A 71 -0.48 -3.50 -25.81
C GLU A 71 -0.77 -2.00 -25.83
N GLU A 72 -1.92 -1.59 -26.38
CA GLU A 72 -2.38 -0.20 -26.36
C GLU A 72 -2.59 0.29 -24.91
N ASP A 73 -3.24 -0.53 -24.08
CA ASP A 73 -3.44 -0.24 -22.66
C ASP A 73 -2.10 -0.18 -21.91
N LYS A 74 -1.18 -1.11 -22.20
CA LYS A 74 0.17 -1.09 -21.60
C LYS A 74 0.93 0.18 -21.97
N LYS A 75 0.84 0.62 -23.23
CA LYS A 75 1.47 1.86 -23.69
C LYS A 75 0.84 3.08 -23.01
N TYR A 76 -0.48 3.13 -22.93
CA TYR A 76 -1.20 4.19 -22.22
C TYR A 76 -0.82 4.23 -20.74
N TYR A 77 -0.77 3.07 -20.08
CA TYR A 77 -0.37 2.94 -18.67
C TYR A 77 1.03 3.49 -18.44
N ARG A 78 2.02 3.08 -19.26
CA ARG A 78 3.40 3.59 -19.18
C ARG A 78 3.48 5.11 -19.35
N ASN A 79 2.64 5.70 -20.21
CA ASN A 79 2.59 7.16 -20.37
C ASN A 79 2.10 7.87 -19.09
N ILE A 80 1.28 7.22 -18.27
CA ILE A 80 0.79 7.76 -17.00
C ILE A 80 1.84 7.61 -15.90
N VAL A 81 2.41 6.42 -15.75
CA VAL A 81 3.28 6.10 -14.61
C VAL A 81 4.76 6.42 -14.86
N GLY A 82 5.13 6.68 -16.11
CA GLY A 82 6.50 6.94 -16.52
C GLY A 82 7.41 5.74 -16.34
N ASP A 83 8.68 6.01 -16.03
CA ASP A 83 9.72 5.00 -15.80
C ASP A 83 9.80 4.55 -14.33
N SER A 84 8.82 4.88 -13.50
CA SER A 84 8.83 4.52 -12.07
C SER A 84 8.64 3.02 -11.86
N GLU A 85 9.34 2.45 -10.89
CA GLU A 85 9.20 1.04 -10.51
C GLU A 85 7.94 0.79 -9.66
N TRP A 86 7.47 1.82 -8.96
CA TRP A 86 6.36 1.76 -8.03
C TRP A 86 5.26 2.77 -8.39
N VAL A 87 4.01 2.33 -8.32
CA VAL A 87 2.84 3.17 -8.58
C VAL A 87 2.06 3.43 -7.31
N LEU A 88 1.43 4.60 -7.25
CA LEU A 88 0.49 4.99 -6.23
C LEU A 88 -0.93 4.97 -6.80
N LEU A 89 -1.82 4.23 -6.15
CA LEU A 89 -3.20 4.02 -6.58
C LEU A 89 -4.17 4.60 -5.53
N ASP A 90 -5.11 5.44 -5.97
CA ASP A 90 -6.12 6.06 -5.08
C ASP A 90 -7.41 5.23 -4.91
N GLY A 91 -7.48 4.06 -5.55
CA GLY A 91 -8.64 3.15 -5.50
C GLY A 91 -9.85 3.60 -6.32
N MET A 92 -9.84 4.79 -6.93
CA MET A 92 -10.97 5.30 -7.71
C MET A 92 -10.69 5.34 -9.22
N ALA A 93 -9.55 5.88 -9.65
CA ALA A 93 -9.10 5.85 -11.06
C ALA A 93 -7.74 6.54 -11.26
N SER A 94 -7.25 7.30 -10.27
CA SER A 94 -5.99 8.03 -10.40
C SER A 94 -4.84 7.12 -10.01
N GLN A 95 -3.90 7.01 -10.94
CA GLN A 95 -2.64 6.34 -10.70
C GLN A 95 -1.52 7.22 -11.21
N ARG A 96 -0.38 7.16 -10.52
CA ARG A 96 0.85 7.80 -10.96
C ARG A 96 2.04 6.97 -10.51
N GLY A 97 3.16 7.13 -11.22
CA GLY A 97 4.44 6.67 -10.70
C GLY A 97 4.81 7.44 -9.43
N MET A 98 5.54 6.78 -8.54
CA MET A 98 6.26 7.47 -7.49
C MET A 98 7.33 8.38 -8.11
N THR A 99 7.58 9.51 -7.45
CA THR A 99 8.78 10.31 -7.73
C THR A 99 10.01 9.56 -7.22
N LYS A 100 11.20 9.91 -7.71
CA LYS A 100 12.46 9.28 -7.26
C LYS A 100 12.66 9.42 -5.76
N GLU A 101 12.26 10.54 -5.17
CA GLU A 101 12.38 10.76 -3.74
C GLU A 101 11.38 9.93 -2.94
N GLU A 102 10.16 9.72 -3.45
CA GLU A 102 9.18 8.81 -2.85
C GLU A 102 9.67 7.35 -2.91
N GLU A 103 10.24 6.91 -4.05
CA GLU A 103 10.84 5.57 -4.16
C GLU A 103 12.00 5.38 -3.19
N LEU A 104 12.90 6.36 -3.07
CA LEU A 104 14.00 6.31 -2.11
C LEU A 104 13.50 6.25 -0.66
N ALA A 105 12.45 7.00 -0.33
CA ALA A 105 11.81 6.92 0.98
C ALA A 105 11.19 5.53 1.21
N PHE A 106 10.48 5.00 0.22
CA PHE A 106 9.89 3.66 0.30
C PHE A 106 10.94 2.55 0.43
N PHE A 107 12.05 2.62 -0.30
CA PHE A 107 13.16 1.67 -0.14
C PHE A 107 13.82 1.78 1.24
N TYR A 108 13.94 2.99 1.78
CA TYR A 108 14.43 3.18 3.15
C TYR A 108 13.47 2.58 4.18
N LEU A 109 12.15 2.76 4.02
CA LEU A 109 11.13 2.11 4.85
C LEU A 109 11.28 0.59 4.81
N LYS A 110 11.40 0.05 3.59
CA LYS A 110 11.50 -1.39 3.38
C LYS A 110 12.69 -1.96 4.12
N ALA A 111 13.87 -1.40 3.91
CA ALA A 111 15.12 -1.91 4.46
C ALA A 111 15.25 -1.78 5.99
N ASN A 112 14.55 -0.83 6.62
CA ASN A 112 14.73 -0.50 8.05
C ASN A 112 13.51 -0.80 8.93
N VAL A 113 12.34 -1.06 8.34
CA VAL A 113 11.10 -1.32 9.10
C VAL A 113 10.44 -2.58 8.61
N LEU A 114 10.18 -2.69 7.29
CA LEU A 114 9.41 -3.82 6.77
C LEU A 114 10.21 -5.12 6.82
N ASP A 115 11.49 -5.10 6.46
CA ASP A 115 12.33 -6.30 6.47
C ASP A 115 12.47 -6.84 7.92
N GLU A 116 12.62 -5.97 8.93
CA GLU A 116 12.59 -6.37 10.36
C GLU A 116 11.22 -6.94 10.78
N MET A 117 10.12 -6.32 10.34
CA MET A 117 8.77 -6.82 10.64
C MET A 117 8.50 -8.19 10.02
N VAL A 118 9.07 -8.47 8.84
CA VAL A 118 8.96 -9.76 8.15
C VAL A 118 9.78 -10.84 8.86
N GLU A 119 11.01 -10.54 9.28
CA GLU A 119 11.80 -11.48 10.09
C GLU A 119 11.06 -11.89 11.38
N GLY A 120 10.32 -10.95 11.98
CA GLY A 120 9.47 -11.22 13.15
C GLY A 120 8.20 -12.04 12.88
N LEU A 121 7.92 -12.42 11.62
CA LEU A 121 6.80 -13.29 11.23
C LEU A 121 7.20 -14.76 11.06
N GLU A 122 8.49 -15.08 10.91
CA GLU A 122 8.98 -16.45 10.68
C GLU A 122 9.20 -17.27 11.97
N VAL A 123 8.57 -16.90 13.09
CA VAL A 123 8.75 -17.53 14.42
C VAL A 123 7.61 -18.46 14.80
#